data_AF-A0A812IRI1-F1
#
_entry.id   AF-A0A812IRI1-F1
#
_cell.length_a   1.000
_cell.length_b   1.000
_cell.length_c   1.000
_cell.angle_alpha   90.00
_cell.angle_beta   90.00
_cell.angle_gamma   90.00
#
_symmetry.space_group_name_H-M   'P 1'
#
loop_
_entity.id
_entity.type
_entity.pdbx_description
1 polymer ?
#
loop_
_entity_poly.entity_id
_entity_poly.type
_entity_poly.pdbx_seq_one_letter_code
_entity_poly.pdbx_strand_id
1 'polypeptide(L)'
;MDSADKFLTMGGPLAGTQFHSHGPAFLLLASGTKRWYMHAPGHFPNMTARELHRPVSTFETDILPNLDSPPLTCVQKAGDAIFVPDGWSHATINVESTLGVAWQRTVSSSDICVHGFDYWCLYKNLISAERLSPKKQPARYKELFQQAEEVTGGFPVGFLRHLTPYWQVSADAKEAFKSVRGKVMKFLKAAQAHSDEAILATALLKRLADVLFTVKKDAKRASDLLAAGLRKAPEAGVGVSLAQLLGKQQRWKEASEALVLHLSHFPDDDSAALMLDQAKTFASQT
;
A
#
# COMPACT_ATOMS: atom_id res chain seq x y z
N MET A 1 -9.30 1.27 -21.12
CA MET A 1 -10.59 1.63 -20.48
C MET A 1 -10.53 1.06 -19.09
N ASP A 2 -10.58 1.90 -18.06
CA ASP A 2 -10.61 1.44 -16.67
C ASP A 2 -11.83 0.53 -16.47
N SER A 3 -11.59 -0.72 -16.07
CA SER A 3 -12.67 -1.66 -15.76
C SER A 3 -13.36 -1.25 -14.46
N ALA A 4 -14.64 -1.53 -14.33
CA ALA A 4 -15.38 -1.26 -13.11
C ALA A 4 -16.29 -2.43 -12.75
N ASP A 5 -16.29 -2.76 -11.46
CA ASP A 5 -17.07 -3.84 -10.90
C ASP A 5 -18.39 -3.28 -10.42
N LYS A 6 -19.44 -4.06 -10.64
CA LYS A 6 -20.78 -3.78 -10.14
C LYS A 6 -21.10 -4.86 -9.12
N PHE A 7 -21.43 -4.45 -7.91
CA PHE A 7 -21.77 -5.36 -6.83
C PHE A 7 -23.24 -5.22 -6.47
N LEU A 8 -23.88 -6.36 -6.20
CA LEU A 8 -25.10 -6.40 -5.42
C LEU A 8 -24.70 -6.60 -3.97
N THR A 9 -25.13 -5.70 -3.09
CA THR A 9 -24.88 -5.78 -1.66
C THR A 9 -26.18 -6.11 -0.95
N MET A 10 -26.15 -7.13 -0.09
CA MET A 10 -27.28 -7.54 0.73
C MET A 10 -26.77 -8.06 2.07
N GLY A 11 -27.50 -7.75 3.14
CA GLY A 11 -27.13 -8.24 4.46
C GLY A 11 -28.11 -7.80 5.53
N GLY A 12 -28.18 -8.58 6.60
CA GLY A 12 -29.01 -8.30 7.77
C GLY A 12 -28.44 -7.21 8.68
N PRO A 13 -29.14 -6.90 9.79
CA PRO A 13 -28.65 -6.00 10.82
C PRO A 13 -27.26 -6.39 11.33
N LEU A 14 -26.44 -5.40 11.67
CA LEU A 14 -25.05 -5.53 12.16
C LEU A 14 -24.05 -6.16 11.17
N ALA A 15 -24.48 -6.56 9.98
CA ALA A 15 -23.56 -6.91 8.89
C ALA A 15 -23.00 -5.65 8.21
N GLY A 16 -21.90 -5.80 7.48
CA GLY A 16 -21.26 -4.68 6.79
C GLY A 16 -19.79 -4.94 6.49
N THR A 17 -18.99 -3.89 6.49
CA THR A 17 -17.55 -3.95 6.19
C THR A 17 -16.75 -3.20 7.23
N GLN A 18 -15.62 -3.74 7.69
CA GLN A 18 -14.68 -2.97 8.51
C GLN A 18 -14.03 -1.85 7.68
N PHE A 19 -13.21 -1.02 8.33
CA PHE A 19 -12.44 0.00 7.63
C PHE A 19 -11.55 -0.61 6.56
N HIS A 20 -11.77 -0.19 5.32
CA HIS A 20 -10.96 -0.52 4.16
C HIS A 20 -10.92 0.69 3.23
N SER A 21 -10.11 0.63 2.19
CA SER A 21 -10.01 1.72 1.19
C SER A 21 -9.80 1.12 -0.18
N HIS A 22 -10.43 1.71 -1.19
CA HIS A 22 -10.30 1.31 -2.59
C HIS A 22 -10.42 2.53 -3.51
N GLY A 23 -10.50 2.27 -4.82
CA GLY A 23 -10.81 3.30 -5.82
C GLY A 23 -12.14 4.01 -5.57
N PRO A 24 -12.45 5.07 -6.35
CA PRO A 24 -13.73 5.76 -6.21
C PRO A 24 -14.90 4.79 -6.41
N ALA A 25 -15.95 4.96 -5.61
CA ALA A 25 -17.12 4.10 -5.63
C ALA A 25 -18.42 4.86 -5.41
N PHE A 26 -19.52 4.29 -5.90
CA PHE A 26 -20.88 4.71 -5.59
C PHE A 26 -21.64 3.54 -4.98
N LEU A 27 -22.44 3.81 -3.95
CA LEU A 27 -23.40 2.84 -3.42
C LEU A 27 -24.78 3.48 -3.39
N LEU A 28 -25.70 2.96 -4.19
CA LEU A 28 -27.12 3.28 -4.14
C LEU A 28 -27.82 2.27 -3.24
N LEU A 29 -28.49 2.73 -2.19
CA LEU A 29 -29.24 1.86 -1.29
C LEU A 29 -30.68 1.76 -1.78
N ALA A 30 -31.09 0.57 -2.22
CA ALA A 30 -32.44 0.32 -2.71
C ALA A 30 -33.44 0.09 -1.56
N SER A 31 -33.00 -0.55 -0.48
CA SER A 31 -33.82 -0.81 0.71
C SER A 31 -32.97 -0.86 1.98
N GLY A 32 -33.60 -0.53 3.11
CA GLY A 32 -33.01 -0.53 4.43
C GLY A 32 -32.24 0.74 4.78
N THR A 33 -31.42 0.64 5.82
CA THR A 33 -30.65 1.75 6.38
C THR A 33 -29.22 1.28 6.70
N LYS A 34 -28.23 2.08 6.28
CA LYS A 34 -26.80 1.80 6.49
C LYS A 34 -26.13 2.98 7.15
N ARG A 35 -25.33 2.73 8.19
CA ARG A 35 -24.48 3.73 8.84
C ARG A 35 -23.07 3.63 8.26
N TRP A 36 -22.47 4.79 8.03
CA TRP A 36 -21.14 4.93 7.44
C TRP A 36 -20.20 5.64 8.40
N TYR A 37 -18.95 5.21 8.34
CA TYR A 37 -17.84 5.77 9.08
C TYR A 37 -16.70 6.00 8.10
N MET A 38 -16.21 7.22 7.97
CA MET A 38 -15.28 7.58 6.91
C MET A 38 -14.13 8.44 7.42
N HIS A 39 -12.93 8.16 6.94
CA HIS A 39 -11.76 9.01 7.11
C HIS A 39 -11.22 9.44 5.76
N ALA A 40 -10.86 10.72 5.66
CA ALA A 40 -10.11 11.21 4.53
C ALA A 40 -8.79 10.41 4.39
N PRO A 41 -8.23 10.30 3.17
CA PRO A 41 -6.93 9.67 2.95
C PRO A 41 -5.91 10.14 4.00
N GLY A 42 -5.17 9.19 4.57
CA GLY A 42 -4.14 9.39 5.59
C GLY A 42 -4.56 9.89 6.97
N HIS A 43 -5.86 10.09 7.21
CA HIS A 43 -6.42 10.22 8.56
C HIS A 43 -6.96 8.88 9.07
N PHE A 44 -6.38 7.77 8.61
CA PHE A 44 -6.81 6.45 9.06
C PHE A 44 -6.58 6.32 10.55
N PRO A 45 -7.57 5.82 11.30
CA PRO A 45 -7.40 5.68 12.73
C PRO A 45 -6.31 4.65 13.00
N ASN A 46 -5.53 4.87 14.05
CA ASN A 46 -4.45 4.00 14.46
C ASN A 46 -5.02 2.65 14.94
N MET A 47 -5.26 1.74 14.00
CA MET A 47 -5.82 0.42 14.23
C MET A 47 -4.85 -0.64 13.72
N THR A 48 -4.64 -1.64 14.55
CA THR A 48 -3.91 -2.86 14.22
C THR A 48 -4.70 -3.71 13.23
N ALA A 49 -4.02 -4.56 12.46
CA ALA A 49 -4.73 -5.57 11.66
C ALA A 49 -5.65 -6.46 12.52
N ARG A 50 -5.28 -6.75 13.78
CA ARG A 50 -6.14 -7.52 14.68
C ARG A 50 -7.51 -6.85 14.90
N GLU A 51 -7.54 -5.53 15.01
CA GLU A 51 -8.77 -4.75 15.16
C GLU A 51 -9.59 -4.73 13.87
N LEU A 52 -8.91 -4.61 12.72
CA LEU A 52 -9.54 -4.71 11.40
C LEU A 52 -10.15 -6.07 11.10
N HIS A 53 -9.66 -7.16 11.70
CA HIS A 53 -10.20 -8.51 11.48
C HIS A 53 -11.29 -8.90 12.49
N ARG A 54 -11.65 -8.02 13.45
CA ARG A 54 -12.77 -8.30 14.37
C ARG A 54 -14.11 -8.31 13.65
N PRO A 55 -15.10 -9.07 14.10
CA PRO A 55 -16.44 -9.05 13.51
C PRO A 55 -16.98 -7.62 13.41
N VAL A 56 -17.46 -7.21 12.23
CA VAL A 56 -18.00 -5.86 11.99
C VAL A 56 -19.17 -5.53 12.93
N SER A 57 -19.89 -6.55 13.40
CA SER A 57 -20.98 -6.40 14.36
C SER A 57 -20.56 -5.82 15.72
N THR A 58 -19.28 -5.92 16.09
CA THR A 58 -18.75 -5.32 17.33
C THR A 58 -18.01 -4.02 17.11
N PHE A 59 -17.97 -3.52 15.87
CA PHE A 59 -17.22 -2.31 15.54
C PHE A 59 -17.69 -1.09 16.35
N GLU A 60 -19.00 -0.87 16.49
CA GLU A 60 -19.54 0.30 17.21
C GLU A 60 -19.29 0.25 18.71
N THR A 61 -19.17 -0.95 19.28
CA THR A 61 -18.99 -1.16 20.73
C THR A 61 -17.53 -1.25 21.12
N ASP A 62 -16.72 -1.92 20.32
CA ASP A 62 -15.36 -2.32 20.71
C ASP A 62 -14.28 -1.49 20.03
N ILE A 63 -14.56 -0.95 18.84
CA ILE A 63 -13.55 -0.29 17.98
C ILE A 63 -13.81 1.22 17.94
N LEU A 64 -15.01 1.63 17.56
CA LEU A 64 -15.39 3.04 17.39
C LEU A 64 -15.10 3.91 18.63
N PRO A 65 -15.38 3.48 19.88
CA PRO A 65 -15.09 4.30 21.07
C PRO A 65 -13.60 4.48 21.36
N ASN A 66 -12.75 3.62 20.80
CA ASN A 66 -11.31 3.56 21.05
C ASN A 66 -10.48 4.19 19.92
N LEU A 67 -11.12 4.80 18.91
CA LEU A 67 -10.39 5.44 17.83
C LEU A 67 -9.76 6.75 18.31
N ASP A 68 -8.47 6.92 18.04
CA ASP A 68 -7.72 8.16 18.33
C ASP A 68 -8.29 9.39 17.60
N SER A 69 -9.00 9.18 16.48
CA SER A 69 -9.68 10.21 15.70
C SER A 69 -11.11 9.79 15.39
N PRO A 70 -12.12 10.63 15.64
CA PRO A 70 -13.49 10.32 15.25
C PRO A 70 -13.65 10.33 13.72
N PRO A 71 -14.36 9.34 13.13
CA PRO A 71 -14.69 9.34 11.71
C PRO A 71 -15.79 10.35 11.37
N LEU A 72 -15.83 10.78 10.11
CA LEU A 72 -17.04 11.36 9.54
C LEU A 72 -18.13 10.28 9.54
N THR A 73 -19.30 10.61 10.08
CA THR A 73 -20.43 9.68 10.12
C THR A 73 -21.60 10.18 9.30
N CYS A 74 -22.28 9.25 8.63
CA CYS A 74 -23.57 9.54 8.01
C CYS A 74 -24.46 8.30 8.03
N VAL A 75 -25.76 8.54 7.85
CA VAL A 75 -26.77 7.50 7.71
C VAL A 75 -27.32 7.58 6.29
N GLN A 76 -27.21 6.47 5.58
CA GLN A 76 -27.78 6.25 4.26
C GLN A 76 -29.11 5.54 4.40
N LYS A 77 -30.16 6.11 3.81
CA LYS A 77 -31.50 5.51 3.75
C LYS A 77 -31.78 4.98 2.34
N ALA A 78 -32.84 4.19 2.21
CA ALA A 78 -33.34 3.77 0.91
C ALA A 78 -33.60 4.98 -0.01
N GLY A 79 -33.08 4.92 -1.23
CA GLY A 79 -33.10 6.00 -2.21
C GLY A 79 -31.81 6.85 -2.23
N ASP A 80 -31.01 6.85 -1.17
CA ASP A 80 -29.78 7.63 -1.11
C ASP A 80 -28.64 6.95 -1.88
N ALA A 81 -27.84 7.77 -2.56
CA ALA A 81 -26.56 7.37 -3.12
C ALA A 81 -25.40 8.01 -2.33
N ILE A 82 -24.44 7.19 -1.93
CA ILE A 82 -23.17 7.67 -1.36
C ILE A 82 -22.08 7.53 -2.41
N PHE A 83 -21.33 8.61 -2.60
CA PHE A 83 -20.06 8.60 -3.31
C PHE A 83 -18.92 8.48 -2.30
N VAL A 84 -18.07 7.47 -2.49
CA VAL A 84 -16.83 7.29 -1.76
C VAL A 84 -15.68 7.77 -2.65
N PRO A 85 -15.00 8.88 -2.31
CA PRO A 85 -13.89 9.36 -3.12
C PRO A 85 -12.67 8.43 -3.04
N ASP A 86 -11.76 8.57 -4.00
CA ASP A 86 -10.58 7.71 -4.13
C ASP A 86 -9.74 7.68 -2.84
N GLY A 87 -9.43 6.49 -2.35
CA GLY A 87 -8.57 6.27 -1.17
C GLY A 87 -9.18 6.69 0.17
N TRP A 88 -10.46 7.06 0.22
CA TRP A 88 -11.14 7.28 1.50
C TRP A 88 -11.33 5.97 2.24
N SER A 89 -10.88 5.96 3.49
CA SER A 89 -11.16 4.82 4.33
C SER A 89 -12.58 4.85 4.80
N HIS A 90 -13.26 3.71 4.74
CA HIS A 90 -14.64 3.63 5.16
C HIS A 90 -15.00 2.27 5.75
N ALA A 91 -15.89 2.31 6.73
CA ALA A 91 -16.58 1.16 7.30
C ALA A 91 -18.09 1.38 7.18
N THR A 92 -18.83 0.29 7.08
CA THR A 92 -20.30 0.33 6.97
C THR A 92 -20.94 -0.67 7.90
N ILE A 93 -22.08 -0.29 8.47
CA ILE A 93 -22.92 -1.16 9.28
C ILE A 93 -24.36 -1.03 8.84
N ASN A 94 -24.98 -2.17 8.60
CA ASN A 94 -26.40 -2.28 8.34
C ASN A 94 -27.16 -2.09 9.66
N VAL A 95 -28.02 -1.09 9.71
CA VAL A 95 -28.92 -0.88 10.87
C VAL A 95 -30.06 -1.90 10.83
N GLU A 96 -30.47 -2.28 9.62
CA GLU A 96 -31.51 -3.27 9.34
C GLU A 96 -31.14 -4.08 8.09
N SER A 97 -32.02 -5.00 7.65
CA SER A 97 -31.82 -5.71 6.39
C SER A 97 -31.73 -4.72 5.23
N THR A 98 -30.63 -4.80 4.47
CA THR A 98 -30.32 -3.85 3.40
C THR A 98 -30.18 -4.55 2.05
N LEU A 99 -30.51 -3.81 1.00
CA LEU A 99 -30.26 -4.17 -0.39
C LEU A 99 -29.74 -2.93 -1.12
N GLY A 100 -28.60 -3.04 -1.80
CA GLY A 100 -28.02 -1.93 -2.54
C GLY A 100 -27.21 -2.38 -3.75
N VAL A 101 -27.03 -1.48 -4.70
CA VAL A 101 -26.16 -1.68 -5.86
C VAL A 101 -24.95 -0.76 -5.71
N ALA A 102 -23.76 -1.34 -5.79
CA ALA A 102 -22.53 -0.59 -5.75
C ALA A 102 -21.82 -0.66 -7.09
N TRP A 103 -21.14 0.43 -7.43
CA TRP A 103 -20.18 0.52 -8.51
C TRP A 103 -18.85 0.88 -7.89
N GLN A 104 -17.80 0.17 -8.26
CA GLN A 104 -16.44 0.46 -7.81
C GLN A 104 -15.53 0.42 -9.03
N ARG A 105 -14.63 1.40 -9.15
CA ARG A 105 -13.58 1.30 -10.16
C ARG A 105 -12.68 0.10 -9.83
N THR A 106 -12.67 -0.91 -10.70
CA THR A 106 -11.77 -2.08 -10.61
C THR A 106 -10.37 -1.60 -10.93
N VAL A 107 -9.42 -2.04 -10.12
CA VAL A 107 -8.02 -1.73 -10.36
C VAL A 107 -7.40 -2.77 -11.26
N SER A 108 -6.61 -2.33 -12.24
CA SER A 108 -5.82 -3.24 -13.06
C SER A 108 -4.82 -4.02 -12.19
N SER A 109 -4.33 -5.17 -12.66
CA SER A 109 -3.33 -5.96 -11.93
C SER A 109 -1.99 -5.24 -11.70
N SER A 110 -1.70 -4.23 -12.54
CA SER A 110 -0.63 -3.23 -12.36
C SER A 110 -0.92 -2.21 -11.26
N ASP A 111 -2.19 -1.97 -10.93
CA ASP A 111 -2.65 -0.97 -9.96
C ASP A 111 -3.13 -1.56 -8.62
N ILE A 112 -3.08 -2.88 -8.44
CA ILE A 112 -3.47 -3.53 -7.17
C ILE A 112 -2.71 -2.93 -5.97
N CYS A 113 -1.53 -2.33 -6.19
CA CYS A 113 -0.76 -1.62 -5.18
C CYS A 113 -1.05 -0.15 -4.99
N VAL A 114 -1.92 0.41 -5.82
CA VAL A 114 -2.39 1.78 -5.73
C VAL A 114 -3.77 1.84 -5.03
N HIS A 115 -4.63 0.80 -5.12
CA HIS A 115 -6.05 0.92 -4.69
C HIS A 115 -6.73 -0.27 -3.96
N GLY A 116 -6.07 -1.13 -3.17
CA GLY A 116 -6.91 -1.98 -2.31
C GLY A 116 -6.29 -3.05 -1.43
N PHE A 117 -5.27 -3.80 -1.88
CA PHE A 117 -4.79 -4.94 -1.10
C PHE A 117 -3.40 -4.70 -0.50
N ASP A 118 -3.41 -4.14 0.70
CA ASP A 118 -2.23 -3.88 1.53
C ASP A 118 -1.39 -5.13 1.73
N TYR A 119 -2.10 -6.20 2.05
CA TYR A 119 -1.61 -7.57 2.09
C TYR A 119 -0.97 -7.96 0.76
N TRP A 120 -1.66 -7.77 -0.37
CA TRP A 120 -1.18 -8.24 -1.67
C TRP A 120 0.06 -7.47 -2.17
N CYS A 121 0.32 -6.28 -1.62
CA CYS A 121 1.38 -5.39 -2.08
C CYS A 121 2.64 -5.41 -1.23
N LEU A 122 2.50 -5.69 0.06
CA LEU A 122 3.61 -6.23 0.84
C LEU A 122 3.93 -7.64 0.32
N TYR A 123 2.92 -8.49 0.13
CA TYR A 123 3.04 -9.81 -0.49
C TYR A 123 3.78 -9.79 -1.81
N LYS A 124 3.40 -8.99 -2.82
CA LYS A 124 4.13 -8.92 -4.11
C LYS A 124 5.60 -8.56 -3.97
N ASN A 125 5.95 -7.62 -3.07
CA ASN A 125 7.35 -7.25 -2.83
C ASN A 125 8.09 -8.27 -1.94
N LEU A 126 7.38 -9.05 -1.13
CA LEU A 126 7.94 -10.18 -0.38
C LEU A 126 7.98 -11.46 -1.22
N ILE A 127 7.20 -11.57 -2.31
CA ILE A 127 7.28 -12.67 -3.27
C ILE A 127 8.58 -12.59 -4.06
N SER A 128 9.02 -11.38 -4.43
CA SER A 128 10.35 -11.22 -5.03
C SER A 128 11.43 -11.73 -4.07
N ALA A 129 11.29 -11.53 -2.77
CA ALA A 129 12.10 -12.27 -1.81
C ALA A 129 11.54 -13.69 -1.61
N GLU A 130 11.77 -14.63 -2.53
CA GLU A 130 11.15 -15.98 -2.54
C GLU A 130 11.20 -16.71 -1.17
N ARG A 131 12.22 -16.40 -0.35
CA ARG A 131 12.41 -16.84 1.04
C ARG A 131 11.34 -16.37 2.03
N LEU A 132 10.60 -15.30 1.72
CA LEU A 132 9.56 -14.68 2.56
C LEU A 132 8.16 -14.80 1.95
N SER A 133 8.00 -15.62 0.90
CA SER A 133 6.71 -15.84 0.26
C SER A 133 5.70 -16.46 1.24
N PRO A 134 4.53 -15.85 1.52
CA PRO A 134 3.50 -16.43 2.40
C PRO A 134 2.91 -17.73 1.87
N LYS A 135 3.01 -18.01 0.57
CA LYS A 135 2.63 -19.32 0.03
C LYS A 135 3.53 -20.44 0.57
N LYS A 136 4.81 -20.12 0.83
CA LYS A 136 5.80 -21.05 1.37
C LYS A 136 5.92 -20.96 2.89
N GLN A 137 5.73 -19.77 3.48
CA GLN A 137 5.92 -19.50 4.92
C GLN A 137 4.83 -18.56 5.49
N PRO A 138 3.58 -19.04 5.65
CA PRO A 138 2.44 -18.19 6.05
C PRO A 138 2.56 -17.62 7.48
N ALA A 139 3.13 -18.37 8.43
CA ALA A 139 3.34 -17.89 9.80
C ALA A 139 4.35 -16.72 9.83
N ARG A 140 5.46 -16.87 9.12
CA ARG A 140 6.52 -15.85 9.02
C ARG A 140 6.03 -14.57 8.36
N TYR A 141 5.18 -14.68 7.35
CA TYR A 141 4.57 -13.51 6.73
C TYR A 141 3.72 -12.70 7.72
N LYS A 142 2.98 -13.36 8.61
CA LYS A 142 2.19 -12.68 9.65
C LYS A 142 3.08 -11.92 10.64
N GLU A 143 4.20 -12.52 11.05
CA GLU A 143 5.19 -11.88 11.91
C GLU A 143 5.82 -10.65 11.24
N LEU A 144 6.21 -10.77 9.97
CA LEU A 144 6.76 -9.64 9.19
C LEU A 144 5.77 -8.50 9.03
N PHE A 145 4.49 -8.82 8.84
CA PHE A 145 3.44 -7.81 8.73
C PHE A 145 3.30 -7.01 10.03
N GLN A 146 3.25 -7.71 11.18
CA GLN A 146 3.20 -7.05 12.49
C GLN A 146 4.45 -6.21 12.73
N GLN A 147 5.64 -6.73 12.42
CA GLN A 147 6.89 -5.99 12.54
C GLN A 147 6.90 -4.74 11.66
N ALA A 148 6.30 -4.78 10.47
CA ALA A 148 6.19 -3.62 9.60
C ALA A 148 5.25 -2.54 10.17
N GLU A 149 4.15 -2.91 10.84
CA GLU A 149 3.29 -1.97 11.58
C GLU A 149 4.06 -1.32 12.75
N GLU A 150 4.86 -2.10 13.49
CA GLU A 150 5.68 -1.58 14.59
C GLU A 150 6.75 -0.60 14.08
N VAL A 151 7.45 -0.93 12.99
CA VAL A 151 8.49 -0.09 12.39
C VAL A 151 7.93 1.22 11.85
N THR A 152 6.75 1.17 11.25
CA THR A 152 6.05 2.37 10.76
C THR A 152 5.41 3.18 11.91
N GLY A 153 5.36 2.59 13.11
CA GLY A 153 4.88 3.19 14.34
C GLY A 153 3.37 3.27 14.40
N GLY A 154 2.72 2.15 14.13
CA GLY A 154 1.25 2.01 14.10
C GLY A 154 0.62 2.46 12.79
N PHE A 155 1.38 3.11 11.90
CA PHE A 155 0.86 3.50 10.59
C PHE A 155 0.66 2.24 9.75
N PRO A 156 -0.57 1.85 9.39
CA PRO A 156 -0.79 0.57 8.74
C PRO A 156 0.06 0.51 7.46
N VAL A 157 0.79 -0.57 7.28
CA VAL A 157 1.69 -0.75 6.13
C VAL A 157 0.95 -0.58 4.81
N GLY A 158 -0.33 -0.94 4.84
CA GLY A 158 -1.30 -0.67 3.82
C GLY A 158 -1.59 0.79 3.47
N PHE A 159 -1.54 1.64 4.48
CA PHE A 159 -1.72 3.07 4.35
C PHE A 159 -0.54 3.81 3.72
N LEU A 160 0.63 3.17 3.59
CA LEU A 160 1.79 3.77 2.94
C LEU A 160 1.50 4.20 1.50
N ARG A 161 0.61 3.48 0.78
CA ARG A 161 0.18 3.87 -0.57
C ARG A 161 -0.73 5.09 -0.57
N HIS A 162 -1.51 5.27 0.50
CA HIS A 162 -2.41 6.40 0.67
C HIS A 162 -1.67 7.66 1.09
N LEU A 163 -0.36 7.58 1.42
CA LEU A 163 0.47 8.77 1.61
C LEU A 163 0.51 9.67 0.37
N THR A 164 0.39 9.12 -0.84
CA THR A 164 0.34 9.94 -2.07
C THR A 164 -0.92 10.81 -2.16
N PRO A 165 -2.15 10.26 -2.14
CA PRO A 165 -3.36 11.06 -2.10
C PRO A 165 -3.48 11.86 -0.80
N TYR A 166 -3.01 11.34 0.35
CA TYR A 166 -2.95 12.09 1.62
C TYR A 166 -2.07 13.33 1.51
N TRP A 167 -0.91 13.24 0.87
CA TRP A 167 -0.01 14.37 0.65
C TRP A 167 -0.69 15.48 -0.16
N GLN A 168 -1.55 15.12 -1.11
CA GLN A 168 -2.25 16.11 -1.93
C GLN A 168 -3.34 16.87 -1.16
N VAL A 169 -3.86 16.32 -0.06
CA VAL A 169 -5.05 16.84 0.62
C VAL A 169 -4.83 17.22 2.10
N SER A 170 -3.68 16.91 2.69
CA SER A 170 -3.39 17.19 4.10
C SER A 170 -2.08 17.94 4.30
N ALA A 171 -2.12 18.95 5.18
CA ALA A 171 -0.94 19.73 5.58
C ALA A 171 0.08 18.87 6.34
N ASP A 172 -0.37 17.86 7.09
CA ASP A 172 0.47 17.05 8.00
C ASP A 172 1.05 15.79 7.34
N ALA A 173 0.65 15.50 6.09
CA ALA A 173 1.08 14.33 5.36
C ALA A 173 2.59 14.29 5.10
N LYS A 174 3.21 15.46 4.93
CA LYS A 174 4.65 15.59 4.75
C LYS A 174 5.41 15.20 6.01
N GLU A 175 4.89 15.56 7.17
CA GLU A 175 5.43 15.28 8.50
C GLU A 175 5.27 13.79 8.81
N ALA A 176 4.11 13.21 8.54
CA ALA A 176 3.86 11.77 8.64
C ALA A 176 4.82 10.97 7.76
N PHE A 177 4.96 11.33 6.48
CA PHE A 177 5.92 10.70 5.58
C PHE A 177 7.36 10.83 6.09
N LYS A 178 7.76 12.03 6.54
CA LYS A 178 9.12 12.26 7.07
C LYS A 178 9.39 11.39 8.29
N SER A 179 8.41 11.24 9.18
CA SER A 179 8.45 10.39 10.37
C SER A 179 8.63 8.92 9.98
N VAL A 180 7.72 8.38 9.15
CA VAL A 180 7.76 6.97 8.73
C VAL A 180 9.05 6.65 7.97
N ARG A 181 9.44 7.50 7.01
CA ARG A 181 10.72 7.35 6.29
C ARG A 181 11.91 7.33 7.26
N GLY A 182 11.91 8.20 8.27
CA GLY A 182 12.95 8.24 9.30
C GLY A 182 13.05 6.93 10.08
N LYS A 183 11.90 6.37 10.51
CA LYS A 183 11.84 5.10 11.24
C LYS A 183 12.29 3.93 10.37
N VAL A 184 11.80 3.82 9.14
CA VAL A 184 12.20 2.75 8.20
C VAL A 184 13.70 2.82 7.88
N MET A 185 14.25 4.02 7.66
CA MET A 185 15.70 4.17 7.45
C MET A 185 16.53 3.80 8.68
N LYS A 186 16.06 4.12 9.89
CA LYS A 186 16.72 3.70 11.14
C LYS A 186 16.68 2.17 11.28
N PHE A 187 15.54 1.56 10.99
CA PHE A 187 15.36 0.11 11.01
C PHE A 187 16.27 -0.58 10.00
N LEU A 188 16.32 -0.11 8.74
CA LEU A 188 17.25 -0.61 7.74
C LEU A 188 18.70 -0.52 8.22
N LYS A 189 19.12 0.61 8.82
CA LYS A 189 20.49 0.80 9.30
C LYS A 189 20.87 -0.22 10.38
N ALA A 190 19.94 -0.56 11.27
CA ALA A 190 20.15 -1.54 12.33
C ALA A 190 20.13 -3.00 11.84
N ALA A 191 19.40 -3.30 10.77
CA ALA A 191 19.27 -4.66 10.23
C ALA A 191 20.61 -5.25 9.74
N GLN A 192 20.81 -6.56 9.88
CA GLN A 192 21.94 -7.24 9.24
C GLN A 192 21.68 -7.36 7.73
N ALA A 193 22.73 -7.33 6.90
CA ALA A 193 22.57 -7.59 5.48
C ALA A 193 21.96 -8.98 5.26
N HIS A 194 21.04 -9.09 4.30
CA HIS A 194 20.26 -10.29 3.97
C HIS A 194 19.34 -10.83 5.07
N SER A 195 19.12 -10.07 6.14
CA SER A 195 18.15 -10.45 7.18
C SER A 195 16.72 -10.10 6.76
N ASP A 196 15.76 -10.74 7.42
CA ASP A 196 14.34 -10.45 7.26
C ASP A 196 14.02 -8.97 7.49
N GLU A 197 14.67 -8.36 8.48
CA GLU A 197 14.54 -6.93 8.78
C GLU A 197 15.06 -6.07 7.62
N ALA A 198 16.18 -6.45 6.98
CA ALA A 198 16.71 -5.73 5.83
C ALA A 198 15.79 -5.85 4.62
N ILE A 199 15.23 -7.05 4.37
CA ILE A 199 14.28 -7.30 3.28
C ILE A 199 12.98 -6.50 3.52
N LEU A 200 12.43 -6.59 4.73
CA LEU A 200 11.22 -5.86 5.13
C LEU A 200 11.43 -4.34 5.02
N ALA A 201 12.53 -3.82 5.55
CA ALA A 201 12.86 -2.40 5.45
C ALA A 201 12.98 -1.97 3.99
N THR A 202 13.60 -2.79 3.14
CA THR A 202 13.76 -2.51 1.71
C THR A 202 12.43 -2.51 0.97
N ALA A 203 11.52 -3.44 1.29
CA ALA A 203 10.16 -3.44 0.75
C ALA A 203 9.37 -2.19 1.16
N LEU A 204 9.52 -1.72 2.41
CA LEU A 204 8.92 -0.48 2.90
C LEU A 204 9.53 0.75 2.21
N LEU A 205 10.85 0.80 2.02
CA LEU A 205 11.53 1.87 1.29
C LEU A 205 11.07 1.97 -0.16
N LYS A 206 10.76 0.84 -0.81
CA LYS A 206 10.19 0.85 -2.15
C LYS A 206 8.88 1.64 -2.21
N ARG A 207 8.00 1.45 -1.22
CA ARG A 207 6.75 2.23 -1.14
C ARG A 207 6.99 3.71 -0.88
N LEU A 208 7.93 4.04 0.00
CA LEU A 208 8.28 5.43 0.26
C LEU A 208 8.90 6.11 -0.96
N ALA A 209 9.66 5.38 -1.77
CA ALA A 209 10.21 5.86 -3.04
C ALA A 209 9.09 6.11 -4.07
N ASP A 210 8.13 5.19 -4.20
CA ASP A 210 6.95 5.36 -5.06
C ASP A 210 6.17 6.63 -4.70
N VAL A 211 5.95 6.89 -3.41
CA VAL A 211 5.27 8.09 -2.90
C VAL A 211 6.05 9.36 -3.27
N LEU A 212 7.37 9.39 -3.00
CA LEU A 212 8.21 10.55 -3.34
C LEU A 212 8.18 10.87 -4.82
N PHE A 213 8.34 9.85 -5.65
CA PHE A 213 8.36 10.04 -7.10
C PHE A 213 6.98 10.48 -7.61
N THR A 214 5.90 9.89 -7.10
CA THR A 214 4.54 10.23 -7.57
C THR A 214 4.14 11.65 -7.21
N VAL A 215 4.35 12.05 -5.95
CA VAL A 215 3.96 13.36 -5.42
C VAL A 215 4.88 14.48 -5.89
N LYS A 216 6.20 14.26 -5.83
CA LYS A 216 7.19 15.35 -6.04
C LYS A 216 7.95 15.26 -7.35
N LYS A 217 7.80 14.16 -8.10
CA LYS A 217 8.66 13.86 -9.27
C LYS A 217 10.16 13.84 -8.92
N ASP A 218 10.49 13.62 -7.64
CA ASP A 218 11.85 13.67 -7.12
C ASP A 218 12.54 12.31 -7.33
N ALA A 219 12.99 12.09 -8.58
CA ALA A 219 13.67 10.85 -8.98
C ALA A 219 14.93 10.58 -8.14
N LYS A 220 15.67 11.63 -7.79
CA LYS A 220 16.91 11.53 -7.02
C LYS A 220 16.66 10.96 -5.63
N ARG A 221 15.77 11.57 -4.84
CA ARG A 221 15.49 11.07 -3.48
C ARG A 221 14.83 9.70 -3.49
N ALA A 222 13.98 9.42 -4.48
CA ALA A 222 13.40 8.09 -4.64
C ALA A 222 14.49 7.04 -4.93
N SER A 223 15.44 7.32 -5.83
CA SER A 223 16.58 6.43 -6.10
C SER A 223 17.50 6.27 -4.89
N ASP A 224 17.73 7.33 -4.09
CA ASP A 224 18.57 7.28 -2.90
C ASP A 224 18.00 6.31 -1.84
N LEU A 225 16.66 6.24 -1.70
CA LEU A 225 16.00 5.26 -0.81
C LEU A 225 16.16 3.84 -1.33
N LEU A 226 15.89 3.60 -2.62
CA LEU A 226 16.01 2.25 -3.19
C LEU A 226 17.45 1.75 -3.17
N ALA A 227 18.43 2.60 -3.46
CA ALA A 227 19.85 2.25 -3.40
C ALA A 227 20.29 1.86 -1.98
N ALA A 228 19.73 2.50 -0.94
CA ALA A 228 20.01 2.11 0.43
C ALA A 228 19.51 0.69 0.76
N GLY A 229 18.29 0.36 0.32
CA GLY A 229 17.72 -0.98 0.50
C GLY A 229 18.47 -2.04 -0.32
N LEU A 230 18.72 -1.77 -1.61
CA LEU A 230 19.42 -2.69 -2.52
C LEU A 230 20.80 -3.11 -1.99
N ARG A 231 21.54 -2.21 -1.32
CA ARG A 231 22.84 -2.53 -0.71
C ARG A 231 22.76 -3.53 0.44
N LYS A 232 21.62 -3.63 1.13
CA LYS A 232 21.45 -4.55 2.27
C LYS A 232 20.65 -5.81 1.94
N ALA A 233 19.69 -5.70 1.03
CA ALA A 233 18.80 -6.80 0.67
C ALA A 233 18.49 -6.75 -0.84
N PRO A 234 19.44 -7.12 -1.71
CA PRO A 234 19.20 -7.21 -3.15
C PRO A 234 18.08 -8.18 -3.53
N GLU A 235 17.89 -9.25 -2.75
CA GLU A 235 16.81 -10.22 -2.87
C GLU A 235 15.41 -9.64 -2.62
N ALA A 236 15.30 -8.39 -2.13
CA ALA A 236 14.00 -7.71 -2.06
C ALA A 236 13.45 -7.31 -3.44
N GLY A 237 14.26 -7.41 -4.51
CA GLY A 237 13.80 -7.19 -5.89
C GLY A 237 13.53 -5.73 -6.25
N VAL A 238 14.27 -4.80 -5.64
CA VAL A 238 14.11 -3.35 -5.89
C VAL A 238 15.00 -2.82 -7.03
N GLY A 239 15.85 -3.68 -7.61
CA GLY A 239 16.87 -3.29 -8.59
C GLY A 239 16.30 -2.70 -9.88
N VAL A 240 15.26 -3.31 -10.44
CA VAL A 240 14.56 -2.77 -11.63
C VAL A 240 13.98 -1.38 -11.37
N SER A 241 13.28 -1.19 -10.23
CA SER A 241 12.72 0.12 -9.88
C SER A 241 13.80 1.19 -9.68
N LEU A 242 14.94 0.81 -9.08
CA LEU A 242 16.09 1.70 -8.96
C LEU A 242 16.65 2.08 -10.35
N ALA A 243 16.84 1.10 -11.23
CA ALA A 243 17.36 1.33 -12.57
C ALA A 243 16.47 2.27 -13.40
N GLN A 244 15.14 2.13 -13.30
CA GLN A 244 14.19 3.04 -13.95
C GLN A 244 14.34 4.49 -13.44
N LEU A 245 14.50 4.69 -12.13
CA LEU A 245 14.70 6.03 -11.54
C LEU A 245 16.06 6.62 -11.89
N LEU A 246 17.11 5.79 -11.98
CA LEU A 246 18.44 6.22 -12.41
C LEU A 246 18.48 6.57 -13.90
N GLY A 247 17.78 5.81 -14.76
CA GLY A 247 17.64 6.12 -16.18
C GLY A 247 16.96 7.45 -16.43
N LYS A 248 15.92 7.81 -15.65
CA LYS A 248 15.31 9.15 -15.67
C LYS A 248 16.29 10.27 -15.32
N GLN A 249 17.37 9.95 -14.63
CA GLN A 249 18.47 10.87 -14.28
C GLN A 249 19.67 10.74 -15.24
N GLN A 250 19.56 9.96 -16.31
CA GLN A 250 20.65 9.64 -17.25
C GLN A 250 21.87 8.95 -16.58
N ARG A 251 21.67 8.31 -15.42
CA ARG A 251 22.71 7.60 -14.65
C ARG A 251 22.79 6.14 -15.10
N TRP A 252 23.08 5.92 -16.38
CA TRP A 252 22.96 4.61 -17.02
C TRP A 252 23.97 3.56 -16.54
N LYS A 253 25.17 3.99 -16.13
CA LYS A 253 26.18 3.11 -15.52
C LYS A 253 25.66 2.49 -14.23
N GLU A 254 25.15 3.31 -13.32
CA GLU A 254 24.59 2.85 -12.04
C GLU A 254 23.29 2.04 -12.25
N ALA A 255 22.48 2.40 -13.26
CA ALA A 255 21.32 1.61 -13.63
C ALA A 255 21.71 0.19 -14.08
N SER A 256 22.78 0.07 -14.86
CA SER A 256 23.33 -1.23 -15.29
C SER A 256 23.85 -2.04 -14.10
N GLU A 257 24.57 -1.41 -13.16
CA GLU A 257 25.06 -2.06 -11.93
C GLU A 257 23.90 -2.60 -11.09
N ALA A 258 22.82 -1.82 -10.93
CA ALA A 258 21.62 -2.24 -10.22
C ALA A 258 20.91 -3.43 -10.89
N LEU A 259 20.85 -3.45 -12.23
CA LEU A 259 20.23 -4.54 -12.99
C LEU A 259 21.07 -5.82 -12.98
N VAL A 260 22.40 -5.72 -13.03
CA VAL A 260 23.29 -6.89 -12.86
C VAL A 260 23.07 -7.53 -11.50
N LEU A 261 23.02 -6.73 -10.43
CA LEU A 261 22.76 -7.24 -9.09
C LEU A 261 21.34 -7.82 -8.93
N HIS A 262 20.35 -7.26 -9.62
CA HIS A 262 19.00 -7.82 -9.67
C HIS A 262 19.02 -9.19 -10.34
N LEU A 263 19.58 -9.31 -11.54
CA LEU A 263 19.63 -10.57 -12.29
C LEU A 263 20.46 -11.65 -11.60
N SER A 264 21.41 -11.30 -10.73
CA SER A 264 22.12 -12.31 -9.92
C SER A 264 21.20 -13.00 -8.89
N HIS A 265 20.06 -12.39 -8.55
CA HIS A 265 19.04 -12.94 -7.64
C HIS A 265 17.77 -13.39 -8.40
N PHE A 266 17.54 -12.82 -9.58
CA PHE A 266 16.36 -13.05 -10.43
C PHE A 266 16.79 -13.38 -11.87
N PRO A 267 17.45 -14.54 -12.11
CA PRO A 267 18.03 -14.86 -13.41
C PRO A 267 16.98 -15.00 -14.52
N ASP A 268 15.74 -15.34 -14.17
CA ASP A 268 14.64 -15.57 -15.13
C ASP A 268 13.79 -14.30 -15.40
N ASP A 269 14.25 -13.12 -14.98
CA ASP A 269 13.57 -11.84 -15.24
C ASP A 269 13.98 -11.29 -16.64
N ASP A 270 13.35 -11.83 -17.68
CA ASP A 270 13.59 -11.44 -19.08
C ASP A 270 13.43 -9.93 -19.31
N SER A 271 12.52 -9.30 -18.55
CA SER A 271 12.29 -7.85 -18.65
C SER A 271 13.49 -7.06 -18.09
N ALA A 272 14.07 -7.51 -16.97
CA ALA A 272 15.29 -6.92 -16.42
C ALA A 272 16.51 -7.17 -17.33
N ALA A 273 16.60 -8.34 -17.97
CA ALA A 273 17.66 -8.65 -18.93
C ALA A 273 17.62 -7.69 -20.14
N LEU A 274 16.44 -7.49 -20.74
CA LEU A 274 16.26 -6.52 -21.81
C LEU A 274 16.61 -5.09 -21.37
N MET A 275 16.20 -4.71 -20.16
CA MET A 275 16.51 -3.39 -19.60
C MET A 275 18.02 -3.20 -19.38
N LEU A 276 18.76 -4.24 -19.04
CA LEU A 276 20.21 -4.19 -18.86
C LEU A 276 20.92 -3.91 -20.18
N ASP A 277 20.51 -4.57 -21.26
CA ASP A 277 21.11 -4.35 -22.58
C ASP A 277 20.85 -2.92 -23.08
N GLN A 278 19.64 -2.41 -22.84
CA GLN A 278 19.31 -1.01 -23.11
C GLN A 278 20.17 -0.06 -22.26
N ALA A 279 20.29 -0.30 -20.95
CA ALA A 279 21.07 0.54 -20.05
C ALA A 279 22.57 0.57 -20.42
N LYS A 280 23.15 -0.57 -20.80
CA LYS A 280 24.54 -0.65 -21.30
C LYS A 280 24.74 0.13 -22.59
N THR A 281 23.75 0.06 -23.50
CA THR A 281 23.78 0.82 -24.75
C THR A 281 23.75 2.32 -24.50
N PHE A 282 22.92 2.79 -23.57
CA PHE A 282 22.91 4.21 -23.21
C PHE A 282 24.17 4.64 -22.44
N ALA A 283 24.71 3.77 -21.58
CA ALA A 283 25.92 4.07 -20.81
C ALA A 283 27.18 4.21 -21.68
N SER A 284 27.23 3.61 -22.87
CA SER A 284 28.35 3.79 -23.81
C SER A 284 28.24 5.07 -24.65
N GLN A 285 27.09 5.75 -24.60
CA GLN A 285 26.81 6.98 -25.34
C GLN A 285 26.94 8.26 -24.49
N THR A 286 27.11 8.11 -23.17
CA THR A 286 27.22 9.19 -22.18
C THR A 286 28.56 9.16 -21.47
#